data_AF-A0AAU9TE31-F1
#
_entry.id   AF-A0AAU9TE31-F1
#
_cell.length_a   1.000
_cell.length_b   1.000
_cell.length_c   1.000
_cell.angle_alpha   90.00
_cell.angle_beta   90.00
_cell.angle_gamma   90.00
#
_symmetry.space_group_name_H-M   'P 1'
#
loop_
_entity.id
_entity.type
_entity.pdbx_description
1 polymer ?
#
loop_
_entity_poly.entity_id
_entity_poly.type
_entity_poly.pdbx_seq_one_letter_code
_entity_poly.pdbx_strand_id
1 'polypeptide(L)'
;MIRAKFSINKYNEKRKIHFNSRSKREICKEELKLHLQHYEETASELQLQDKYNKLEDILNNITKINSKNISKSKNITSTTTRALLERRAELINITEKTKEIRSEISKVSKLIKTSIRKDRQSHRLETFEEYIENTGGVKKNP
;
A
#
# COMPACT_ATOMS: atom_id res chain seq x y z
N MET A 1 14.79 7.84 45.79
CA MET A 1 15.42 7.84 44.44
C MET A 1 14.99 6.55 43.72
N ILE A 2 14.07 6.62 42.76
CA ILE A 2 13.63 5.44 41.99
C ILE A 2 14.47 5.36 40.72
N ARG A 3 15.28 4.31 40.59
CA ARG A 3 16.17 4.09 39.44
C ARG A 3 15.45 3.20 38.42
N ALA A 4 14.90 3.79 37.36
CA ALA A 4 14.33 3.03 36.26
C ALA A 4 15.45 2.30 35.50
N LYS A 5 15.42 0.96 35.49
CA LYS A 5 16.30 0.13 34.66
C LYS A 5 15.66 0.00 33.27
N PHE A 6 16.24 0.65 32.27
CA PHE A 6 15.92 0.39 30.86
C PHE A 6 16.57 -0.94 30.46
N SER A 7 15.76 -1.96 30.14
CA SER A 7 16.24 -3.14 29.41
C SER A 7 16.08 -2.89 27.91
N ILE A 8 17.19 -2.95 27.18
CA ILE A 8 17.18 -2.91 25.72
C ILE A 8 16.70 -4.28 25.25
N ASN A 9 15.49 -4.35 24.68
CA ASN A 9 15.01 -5.56 24.02
C ASN A 9 15.97 -5.94 22.90
N LYS A 10 16.55 -7.14 22.98
CA LYS A 10 17.40 -7.72 21.94
C LYS A 10 16.63 -7.72 20.62
N TYR A 11 17.23 -7.12 19.59
CA TYR A 11 16.70 -7.14 18.23
C TYR A 11 16.49 -8.59 17.81
N ASN A 12 15.24 -8.98 17.55
CA ASN A 12 14.94 -10.26 16.92
C ASN A 12 15.52 -10.22 15.50
N GLU A 13 16.34 -11.23 15.17
CA GLU A 13 16.84 -11.46 13.81
C GLU A 13 15.68 -11.36 12.81
N LYS A 14 15.95 -10.65 11.71
CA LYS A 14 14.98 -10.38 10.64
C LYS A 14 14.38 -11.72 10.18
N ARG A 15 13.11 -11.99 10.52
CA ARG A 15 12.36 -13.04 9.84
C ARG A 15 12.44 -12.73 8.35
N LYS A 16 13.04 -13.62 7.56
CA LYS A 16 12.93 -13.58 6.10
C LYS A 16 11.46 -13.86 5.77
N ILE A 17 10.65 -12.80 5.68
CA ILE A 17 9.28 -12.89 5.20
C ILE A 17 9.38 -13.29 3.72
N HIS A 18 9.18 -14.56 3.40
CA HIS A 18 8.88 -14.96 2.03
C HIS A 18 7.49 -14.43 1.71
N PHE A 19 7.45 -13.25 1.08
CA PHE A 19 6.23 -12.72 0.48
C PHE A 19 5.80 -13.67 -0.63
N ASN A 20 4.72 -14.40 -0.39
CA ASN A 20 4.10 -15.24 -1.40
C ASN A 20 3.38 -14.32 -2.41
N SER A 21 4.10 -13.87 -3.43
CA SER A 21 3.65 -12.89 -4.43
C SER A 21 2.68 -13.45 -5.46
N ARG A 22 1.90 -14.48 -5.14
CA ARG A 22 1.18 -15.28 -6.15
C ARG A 22 -0.04 -14.54 -6.74
N SER A 23 -0.80 -13.80 -5.93
CA SER A 23 -2.01 -13.08 -6.37
C SER A 23 -1.72 -11.87 -7.27
N LYS A 24 -0.65 -11.12 -7.01
CA LYS A 24 -0.21 -10.00 -7.87
C LYS A 24 0.29 -10.44 -9.25
N ARG A 25 0.49 -11.74 -9.50
CA ARG A 25 0.96 -12.25 -10.79
C ARG A 25 -0.16 -12.43 -11.82
N GLU A 26 -1.41 -12.52 -11.41
CA GLU A 26 -2.51 -12.83 -12.34
C GLU A 26 -2.84 -11.66 -13.27
N ILE A 27 -3.00 -10.44 -12.72
CA ILE A 27 -3.24 -9.23 -13.51
C ILE A 27 -2.10 -8.96 -14.51
N CYS A 28 -0.85 -9.23 -14.11
CA CYS A 28 0.30 -9.08 -15.01
C CYS A 28 0.36 -10.12 -16.13
N LYS A 29 -0.27 -11.28 -15.96
CA LYS A 29 -0.15 -12.39 -16.90
C LYS A 29 -0.97 -12.13 -18.17
N GLU A 30 -2.14 -11.51 -18.03
CA GLU A 30 -3.04 -11.23 -19.15
C GLU A 30 -2.50 -10.09 -20.04
N GLU A 31 -2.07 -8.97 -19.46
CA GLU A 31 -1.44 -7.87 -20.21
C GLU A 31 -0.13 -8.31 -20.89
N LEU A 32 0.69 -9.10 -20.20
CA LEU A 32 1.93 -9.64 -20.76
C LEU A 32 1.64 -10.61 -21.91
N LYS A 33 0.56 -11.40 -21.81
CA LYS A 33 0.12 -12.29 -22.88
C LYS A 33 -0.33 -11.52 -24.13
N LEU A 34 -1.08 -10.43 -23.96
CA LEU A 34 -1.49 -9.56 -25.07
C LEU A 34 -0.29 -8.90 -25.77
N HIS A 35 0.65 -8.35 -24.99
CA HIS A 35 1.87 -7.75 -25.55
C HIS A 35 2.76 -8.75 -26.27
N LEU A 36 2.87 -9.99 -25.76
CA LEU A 36 3.61 -11.05 -26.42
C LEU A 36 2.93 -11.54 -27.70
N GLN A 37 1.60 -11.63 -27.71
CA GLN A 37 0.85 -12.04 -28.89
C GLN A 37 1.00 -11.04 -30.05
N HIS A 38 0.89 -9.74 -29.76
CA HIS A 38 1.18 -8.68 -30.73
C HIS A 38 2.66 -8.65 -31.17
N TYR A 39 3.57 -9.00 -30.26
CA TYR A 39 4.98 -9.14 -30.61
C TYR A 39 5.20 -10.30 -31.58
N GLU A 40 4.60 -11.47 -31.37
CA GLU A 40 4.70 -12.62 -32.29
C GLU A 40 4.20 -12.28 -33.69
N GLU A 41 3.12 -11.49 -33.81
CA GLU A 41 2.56 -11.03 -35.08
C GLU A 41 3.50 -10.06 -35.83
N THR A 42 4.26 -9.25 -35.10
CA THR A 42 5.12 -8.20 -35.68
C THR A 42 6.60 -8.58 -35.73
N ALA A 43 7.01 -9.65 -35.03
CA ALA A 43 8.41 -10.05 -34.86
C ALA A 43 9.01 -10.63 -36.14
N SER A 44 8.22 -11.26 -37.01
CA SER A 44 8.71 -11.98 -38.19
C SER A 44 9.56 -11.11 -39.13
N GLU A 45 9.28 -9.81 -39.18
CA GLU A 45 9.94 -8.84 -40.07
C GLU A 45 11.24 -8.23 -39.50
N LEU A 46 11.57 -8.49 -38.23
CA LEU A 46 12.68 -7.83 -37.55
C LEU A 46 13.98 -8.64 -37.56
N GLN A 47 15.09 -7.91 -37.56
CA GLN A 47 16.44 -8.43 -37.29
C GLN A 47 16.52 -8.98 -35.85
N LEU A 48 17.43 -9.92 -35.63
CA LEU A 48 17.54 -10.64 -34.36
C LEU A 48 17.81 -9.70 -33.16
N GLN A 49 18.64 -8.67 -33.33
CA GLN A 49 18.93 -7.73 -32.25
C GLN A 49 17.70 -6.89 -31.88
N ASP A 50 16.91 -6.46 -32.87
CA ASP A 50 15.71 -5.66 -32.64
C ASP A 50 14.60 -6.45 -31.96
N LYS A 51 14.54 -7.77 -32.22
CA LYS A 51 13.69 -8.72 -31.50
C LYS A 51 14.02 -8.72 -30.00
N TYR A 52 15.29 -8.85 -29.65
CA TYR A 52 15.73 -8.82 -28.25
C TYR A 52 15.42 -7.47 -27.58
N ASN A 53 15.74 -6.36 -28.24
CA ASN A 53 15.51 -5.02 -27.69
C ASN A 53 14.01 -4.77 -27.42
N LYS A 54 13.13 -5.17 -28.35
CA LYS A 54 11.66 -5.04 -28.17
C LYS A 54 11.14 -5.90 -27.01
N LEU A 55 11.65 -7.12 -26.84
CA LEU A 55 11.28 -7.96 -25.71
C LEU A 55 11.73 -7.36 -24.38
N GLU A 56 12.95 -6.82 -24.33
CA GLU A 56 13.47 -6.13 -23.15
C GLU A 56 12.61 -4.90 -22.80
N ASP A 57 12.20 -4.11 -23.80
CA ASP A 57 11.32 -2.96 -23.61
C ASP A 57 9.94 -3.36 -23.09
N ILE A 58 9.33 -4.43 -23.63
CA ILE A 58 8.05 -4.96 -23.16
C ILE A 58 8.16 -5.36 -21.68
N LEU A 59 9.20 -6.10 -21.30
CA LEU A 59 9.42 -6.52 -19.92
C LEU A 59 9.67 -5.33 -18.98
N ASN A 60 10.47 -4.35 -19.42
CA ASN A 60 10.76 -3.14 -18.65
C ASN A 60 9.51 -2.25 -18.47
N ASN A 61 8.64 -2.18 -19.47
CA ASN A 61 7.41 -1.39 -19.38
C ASN A 61 6.39 -2.04 -18.45
N ILE A 62 6.21 -3.35 -18.53
CA ILE A 62 5.30 -4.09 -17.65
C ILE A 62 5.76 -4.00 -16.19
N THR A 63 7.06 -4.16 -15.93
CA THR A 63 7.62 -4.00 -14.57
C THR A 63 7.46 -2.58 -14.03
N LYS A 64 7.62 -1.54 -14.87
CA LYS A 64 7.36 -0.13 -14.50
C LYS A 64 5.87 0.11 -14.19
N ILE A 65 4.95 -0.41 -14.99
CA ILE A 65 3.50 -0.27 -14.74
C ILE A 65 3.12 -0.92 -13.41
N ASN A 66 3.64 -2.12 -13.15
CA ASN A 66 3.39 -2.85 -11.89
C ASN A 66 3.88 -2.09 -10.66
N SER A 67 5.09 -1.52 -10.71
CA SER A 67 5.61 -0.72 -9.59
C SER A 67 4.76 0.53 -9.31
N LYS A 68 4.24 1.19 -10.34
CA LYS A 68 3.32 2.35 -10.19
C LYS A 68 1.97 1.93 -9.60
N ASN A 69 1.42 0.79 -9.98
CA ASN A 69 0.15 0.30 -9.45
C ASN A 69 0.27 -0.13 -7.98
N ILE A 70 1.40 -0.73 -7.58
CA ILE A 70 1.71 -1.06 -6.17
C ILE A 70 1.81 0.20 -5.29
N SER A 71 2.26 1.33 -5.86
CA SER A 71 2.34 2.60 -5.14
C SER A 71 0.97 3.22 -4.87
N LYS A 72 -0.03 2.98 -5.74
CA LYS A 72 -1.35 3.62 -5.65
C LYS A 72 -2.26 2.98 -4.61
N SER A 73 -2.01 1.72 -4.20
CA SER A 73 -2.91 0.96 -3.31
C SER A 73 -2.76 1.23 -1.80
N LYS A 74 -1.94 2.21 -1.38
CA LYS A 74 -1.60 2.41 0.04
C LYS A 74 -2.25 3.64 0.68
N ASN A 75 -3.44 4.00 0.24
CA ASN A 75 -4.21 5.03 0.92
C ASN A 75 -4.92 4.43 2.14
N ILE A 76 -4.17 4.31 3.25
CA ILE A 76 -4.65 3.78 4.53
C ILE A 76 -5.76 4.67 5.13
N THR A 77 -5.81 5.96 4.75
CA THR A 77 -6.77 6.91 5.32
C THR A 77 -8.12 6.88 4.61
N SER A 78 -9.19 6.77 5.39
CA SER A 78 -10.56 6.86 4.91
C SER A 78 -10.94 8.28 4.50
N THR A 79 -12.01 8.42 3.72
CA THR A 79 -12.59 9.74 3.35
C THR A 79 -12.96 10.56 4.58
N THR A 80 -13.49 9.91 5.62
CA THR A 80 -13.82 10.56 6.90
C THR A 80 -12.60 11.17 7.59
N THR A 81 -11.47 10.45 7.62
CA THR A 81 -10.22 10.95 8.18
C THR A 81 -9.67 12.12 7.36
N ARG A 82 -9.80 12.08 6.02
CA ARG A 82 -9.42 13.22 5.16
C ARG A 82 -10.25 14.46 5.46
N ALA A 83 -11.58 14.33 5.55
CA ALA A 83 -12.47 15.45 5.87
C ALA A 83 -12.15 16.08 7.24
N LEU A 84 -11.83 15.25 8.26
CA LEU A 84 -11.41 15.77 9.57
C LEU A 84 -10.07 16.52 9.51
N LEU A 85 -9.12 16.04 8.70
CA LEU A 85 -7.83 16.70 8.49
C LEU A 85 -7.99 18.05 7.79
N GLU A 86 -8.83 18.10 6.76
CA GLU A 86 -9.20 19.33 6.04
C GLU A 86 -9.88 20.32 6.99
N ARG A 87 -10.89 19.87 7.75
CA ARG A 87 -11.56 20.72 8.74
C ARG A 87 -10.59 21.28 9.79
N ARG A 88 -9.61 20.49 10.22
CA ARG A 88 -8.56 20.98 11.14
C ARG A 88 -7.67 22.02 10.47
N ALA A 89 -7.33 21.85 9.20
CA ALA A 89 -6.53 22.82 8.46
C ALA A 89 -7.26 24.16 8.33
N GLU A 90 -8.56 24.14 7.99
CA GLU A 90 -9.41 25.33 7.96
C GLU A 90 -9.36 26.08 9.29
N LEU A 91 -9.61 25.39 10.41
CA LEU A 91 -9.62 26.00 11.75
C LEU A 91 -8.25 26.57 12.15
N ILE A 92 -7.15 25.98 11.70
CA ILE A 92 -5.79 26.46 11.98
C ILE A 92 -5.46 27.73 11.22
N ASN A 93 -6.00 27.86 10.00
CA ASN A 93 -5.77 28.99 9.09
C ASN A 93 -6.57 30.25 9.49
N ILE A 94 -7.53 30.14 10.41
CA ILE A 94 -8.21 31.30 10.98
C ILE A 94 -7.20 32.15 11.77
N THR A 95 -7.09 33.43 11.40
CA THR A 95 -6.12 34.38 11.95
C THR A 95 -6.41 34.70 13.42
N GLU A 96 -7.67 35.00 13.75
CA GLU A 96 -8.10 35.26 15.12
C GLU A 96 -8.61 34.00 15.82
N LYS A 97 -7.75 33.40 16.65
CA LYS A 97 -8.08 32.17 17.37
C LYS A 97 -8.86 32.47 18.65
N THR A 98 -10.18 32.47 18.54
CA THR A 98 -11.07 32.52 19.71
C THR A 98 -10.94 31.27 20.59
N LYS A 99 -11.42 31.35 21.84
CA LYS A 99 -11.44 30.20 22.76
C LYS A 99 -12.24 29.02 22.18
N GLU A 100 -13.29 29.31 21.43
CA GLU A 100 -14.14 28.32 20.77
C GLU A 100 -13.37 27.59 19.65
N ILE A 101 -12.70 28.33 18.76
CA ILE A 101 -11.87 27.74 17.70
C ILE A 101 -10.79 26.84 18.28
N ARG A 102 -10.13 27.27 19.36
CA ARG A 102 -9.13 26.43 20.06
C ARG A 102 -9.74 25.15 20.63
N SER A 103 -10.95 25.23 21.18
CA SER A 103 -11.70 24.07 21.67
C SER A 103 -12.06 23.11 20.53
N GLU A 104 -12.53 23.64 19.39
CA GLU A 104 -12.85 22.86 18.20
C GLU A 104 -11.63 22.15 17.62
N ILE A 105 -10.49 22.83 17.49
CA ILE A 105 -9.23 22.20 17.04
C ILE A 105 -8.88 21.01 17.94
N SER A 106 -9.05 21.15 19.26
CA SER A 106 -8.81 20.06 20.21
C SER A 106 -9.79 18.89 20.01
N LYS A 107 -11.09 19.18 19.82
CA LYS A 107 -12.11 18.16 19.52
C LYS A 107 -11.79 17.43 18.22
N VAL A 108 -11.54 18.15 17.13
CA VAL A 108 -11.20 17.58 15.82
C VAL A 108 -9.92 16.76 15.90
N SER A 109 -8.90 17.21 16.64
CA SER A 109 -7.65 16.46 16.83
C SER A 109 -7.87 15.12 17.55
N LYS A 110 -8.78 15.07 18.53
CA LYS A 110 -9.17 13.81 19.19
C LYS A 110 -9.88 12.86 18.22
N LEU A 111 -10.78 13.39 17.38
CA LEU A 111 -11.48 12.62 16.37
C LEU A 111 -10.55 12.06 15.29
N ILE A 112 -9.58 12.85 14.82
CA ILE A 112 -8.55 12.37 13.87
C ILE A 112 -7.76 11.21 14.48
N LYS A 113 -7.38 11.31 15.75
CA LYS A 113 -6.62 10.24 16.42
C LYS A 113 -7.42 8.94 16.49
N THR A 114 -8.72 9.01 16.79
CA THR A 114 -9.57 7.82 16.86
C THR A 114 -9.87 7.27 15.47
N SER A 115 -10.10 8.12 14.47
CA SER A 115 -10.37 7.68 13.08
C SER A 115 -9.15 6.99 12.47
N ILE A 116 -7.95 7.55 12.60
CA ILE A 116 -6.70 6.94 12.12
C ILE A 116 -6.46 5.57 12.79
N ARG A 117 -6.79 5.42 14.07
CA ARG A 117 -6.66 4.14 14.77
C ARG A 117 -7.60 3.09 14.17
N LYS A 118 -8.85 3.48 13.86
CA LYS A 118 -9.83 2.60 13.20
C LYS A 118 -9.39 2.25 11.78
N ASP A 119 -9.00 3.24 10.99
CA ASP A 119 -8.48 3.06 9.62
C ASP A 119 -7.32 2.04 9.59
N ARG A 120 -6.36 2.16 10.52
CA ARG A 120 -5.26 1.18 10.64
C ARG A 120 -5.72 -0.21 11.05
N GLN A 121 -6.75 -0.31 11.88
CA GLN A 121 -7.30 -1.60 12.30
C GLN A 121 -8.00 -2.29 11.13
N SER A 122 -8.85 -1.57 10.41
CA SER A 122 -9.53 -2.08 9.22
C SER A 122 -8.52 -2.51 8.16
N HIS A 123 -7.53 -1.68 7.84
CA HIS A 123 -6.51 -2.03 6.86
C HIS A 123 -5.71 -3.28 7.24
N ARG A 124 -5.43 -3.49 8.53
CA ARG A 124 -4.80 -4.73 9.01
C ARG A 124 -5.69 -5.95 8.81
N LEU A 125 -6.99 -5.83 9.06
CA LEU A 125 -7.94 -6.92 8.86
C LEU A 125 -8.07 -7.27 7.37
N GLU A 126 -8.26 -6.27 6.51
CA GLU A 126 -8.27 -6.43 5.04
C GLU A 126 -6.99 -7.13 4.55
N THR A 127 -5.83 -6.71 5.06
CA THR A 127 -4.56 -7.34 4.73
C THR A 127 -4.55 -8.82 5.13
N PHE A 128 -5.07 -9.17 6.31
CA PHE A 128 -5.15 -10.56 6.75
C PHE A 128 -6.13 -11.37 5.91
N GLU A 129 -7.29 -10.81 5.57
CA GLU A 129 -8.28 -11.43 4.68
C GLU A 129 -7.68 -11.72 3.31
N GLU A 130 -7.02 -10.73 2.68
CA GLU A 130 -6.30 -10.90 1.41
C GLU A 130 -5.26 -12.04 1.50
N TYR A 131 -4.51 -12.14 2.60
CA TYR A 131 -3.56 -13.23 2.78
C TYR A 131 -4.25 -14.58 2.95
N ILE A 132 -5.35 -14.66 3.70
CA ILE A 132 -6.11 -15.89 3.92
C ILE A 132 -6.67 -16.40 2.59
N GLU A 133 -7.31 -15.52 1.82
CA GLU A 133 -7.84 -15.82 0.48
C GLU A 133 -6.74 -16.34 -0.45
N ASN A 134 -5.63 -15.61 -0.53
CA ASN A 134 -4.55 -15.92 -1.48
C ASN A 134 -3.72 -17.15 -1.11
N THR A 135 -3.64 -17.52 0.17
CA THR A 135 -2.82 -18.65 0.64
C THR A 135 -3.62 -19.88 1.04
N GLY A 136 -4.96 -19.77 1.13
CA GLY A 136 -5.83 -20.85 1.62
C GLY A 136 -5.55 -21.25 3.08
N GLY A 137 -4.79 -20.43 3.79
CA GLY A 137 -4.17 -20.74 5.08
C GLY A 137 -5.11 -20.61 6.28
N VAL A 138 -6.31 -21.21 6.22
CA VAL A 138 -7.02 -21.54 7.46
C VAL A 138 -6.47 -22.90 7.88
N LYS A 139 -5.67 -22.94 8.94
CA LYS A 139 -5.24 -24.19 9.56
C LYS A 139 -6.52 -25.01 9.81
N LYS A 140 -6.72 -26.12 9.08
CA LYS A 140 -7.80 -27.05 9.39
C LYS A 140 -7.62 -27.43 10.86
N ASN A 141 -8.62 -27.11 11.69
CA ASN A 141 -8.64 -27.62 13.06
C ASN A 141 -8.67 -29.16 12.96
N PRO A 142 -7.86 -29.87 13.76
CA PRO A 142 -7.88 -31.34 13.78
C PRO A 142 -9.24 -31.88 14.20
#